data_AF-A0A7S4CF42-F1
#
_entry.id   AF-A0A7S4CF42-F1
#
_cell.length_a   1.000
_cell.length_b   1.000
_cell.length_c   1.000
_cell.angle_alpha   90.00
_cell.angle_beta   90.00
_cell.angle_gamma   90.00
#
_symmetry.space_group_name_H-M   'P 1'
#
loop_
_entity.id
_entity.type
_entity.pdbx_description
1 polymer ?
#
loop_
_entity_poly.entity_id
_entity_poly.type
_entity_poly.pdbx_seq_one_letter_code
_entity_poly.pdbx_strand_id
1 'polypeptide(L)'
;ESNGITLPDDVRELVARFRTEIEEVGSRLLAGQGLSGQQQQATILELKNKRHELASVLEEPSFAHNAMANTLAASPENVWRFLAHLAAQIRPQIEREMALLRQ
;
A
#
# COMPACT_ATOMS: atom_id res chain seq x y z
N GLU A 1 8.82 17.50 -7.29
CA GLU A 1 8.97 16.30 -8.13
C GLU A 1 9.48 15.15 -7.24
N SER A 2 8.60 14.28 -6.74
CA SER A 2 8.92 13.27 -5.71
C SER A 2 9.19 11.89 -6.32
N ASN A 3 10.13 11.83 -7.27
CA ASN A 3 10.51 10.56 -7.94
C ASN A 3 11.90 10.08 -7.53
N GLY A 4 12.56 10.78 -6.61
CA GLY A 4 13.89 10.44 -6.10
C GLY A 4 15.05 10.75 -7.06
N ILE A 5 14.78 11.32 -8.24
CA ILE A 5 15.80 11.67 -9.25
C ILE A 5 16.67 12.85 -8.78
N THR A 6 16.11 13.72 -7.95
CA THR A 6 16.78 14.89 -7.35
C THR A 6 17.52 14.56 -6.05
N LEU A 7 17.43 13.32 -5.56
CA LEU A 7 18.08 12.92 -4.31
C LEU A 7 19.59 12.73 -4.51
N PRO A 8 20.41 12.97 -3.47
CA PRO A 8 21.82 12.59 -3.44
C PRO A 8 22.05 11.10 -3.77
N ASP A 9 23.19 10.78 -4.37
CA ASP A 9 23.50 9.44 -4.88
C ASP A 9 23.41 8.35 -3.81
N ASP A 10 23.91 8.63 -2.62
CA ASP A 10 23.84 7.79 -1.42
C ASP A 10 22.39 7.52 -0.98
N VAL A 11 21.54 8.55 -1.03
CA VAL A 11 20.11 8.41 -0.72
C VAL A 11 19.39 7.62 -1.81
N ARG A 12 19.77 7.77 -3.09
CA ARG A 12 19.18 6.96 -4.18
C ARG A 12 19.51 5.49 -4.04
N GLU A 13 20.74 5.15 -3.69
CA GLU A 13 21.16 3.77 -3.43
C GLU A 13 20.40 3.18 -2.23
N LEU A 14 20.26 3.95 -1.16
CA LEU A 14 19.48 3.58 0.01
C LEU A 14 18.01 3.29 -0.35
N VAL A 15 17.37 4.18 -1.11
CA VAL A 15 15.99 4.03 -1.58
C VAL A 15 15.83 2.79 -2.47
N ALA A 16 16.78 2.54 -3.38
CA ALA A 16 16.77 1.35 -4.22
C ALA A 16 16.82 0.07 -3.40
N ARG A 17 17.71 0.01 -2.40
CA ARG A 17 17.81 -1.12 -1.47
C ARG A 17 16.48 -1.36 -0.73
N PHE A 18 15.89 -0.30 -0.17
CA PHE A 18 14.59 -0.41 0.51
C PHE A 18 13.49 -0.92 -0.41
N ARG A 19 13.45 -0.47 -1.67
CA ARG A 19 12.47 -0.94 -2.66
C ARG A 19 12.63 -2.43 -2.94
N THR A 20 13.86 -2.90 -3.17
CA THR A 20 14.16 -4.32 -3.35
C THR A 20 13.71 -5.15 -2.15
N GLU A 21 14.05 -4.72 -0.93
CA GLU A 21 13.63 -5.43 0.28
C GLU A 21 12.10 -5.48 0.42
N ILE A 22 11.39 -4.38 0.14
CA ILE A 22 9.92 -4.33 0.16
C ILE A 22 9.32 -5.33 -0.84
N GLU A 23 9.89 -5.41 -2.04
CA GLU A 23 9.46 -6.35 -3.09
C GLU A 23 9.72 -7.81 -2.70
N GLU A 24 10.86 -8.11 -2.07
CA GLU A 24 11.18 -9.43 -1.55
C GLU A 24 10.18 -9.88 -0.47
N VAL A 25 9.92 -9.02 0.52
CA VAL A 25 8.95 -9.33 1.58
C VAL A 25 7.55 -9.51 0.99
N GLY A 26 7.15 -8.64 0.06
CA GLY A 26 5.88 -8.76 -0.66
C GLY A 26 5.77 -10.06 -1.45
N SER A 27 6.85 -10.46 -2.12
CA SER A 27 6.90 -11.71 -2.89
C SER A 27 6.80 -12.93 -1.97
N ARG A 28 7.45 -12.93 -0.80
CA ARG A 28 7.29 -14.00 0.20
C ARG A 28 5.86 -14.10 0.72
N LEU A 29 5.19 -12.97 0.93
CA LEU A 29 3.79 -12.95 1.36
C LEU A 29 2.88 -13.60 0.30
N LEU A 30 3.08 -13.26 -0.98
CA LEU A 30 2.27 -13.78 -2.10
C LEU A 30 2.61 -15.24 -2.44
N ALA A 31 3.88 -15.62 -2.39
CA ALA A 31 4.36 -16.98 -2.63
C ALA A 31 4.00 -17.93 -1.47
N GLY A 32 3.55 -17.40 -0.34
CA GLY A 32 3.22 -18.10 0.89
C GLY A 32 1.99 -19.02 0.83
N GLN A 33 1.78 -19.76 -0.26
CA GLN A 33 0.93 -20.95 -0.23
C GLN A 33 1.50 -21.91 0.84
N GLY A 34 0.81 -22.03 1.98
CA GLY A 34 1.23 -22.88 3.10
C GLY A 34 1.80 -22.15 4.32
N LEU A 35 1.88 -20.81 4.34
CA LEU A 35 2.17 -20.08 5.57
C LEU A 35 0.99 -20.19 6.56
N SER A 36 1.29 -20.41 7.83
CA SER A 36 0.29 -20.28 8.89
C SER A 36 -0.17 -18.82 9.01
N GLY A 37 -1.38 -18.59 9.53
CA GLY A 37 -1.90 -17.23 9.72
C GLY A 37 -0.96 -16.34 10.54
N GLN A 38 -0.25 -16.90 11.51
CA GLN A 38 0.74 -16.19 12.32
C GLN A 38 1.97 -15.78 11.50
N GLN A 39 2.45 -16.64 10.61
CA GLN A 39 3.57 -16.33 9.72
C GLN A 39 3.19 -15.25 8.71
N GLN A 40 1.97 -15.33 8.14
CA GLN A 40 1.45 -14.29 7.25
C GLN A 40 1.39 -12.93 7.96
N GLN A 41 0.89 -12.90 9.20
CA GLN A 41 0.80 -11.68 9.99
C GLN A 41 2.17 -11.09 10.31
N ALA A 42 3.16 -11.92 10.65
CA ALA A 42 4.53 -11.47 10.86
C ALA A 42 5.12 -10.83 9.58
N THR A 43 4.93 -11.46 8.43
CA THR A 43 5.38 -10.92 7.12
C THR A 43 4.68 -9.60 6.78
N ILE A 44 3.38 -9.46 7.08
CA ILE A 44 2.65 -8.20 6.88
C ILE A 44 3.22 -7.09 7.77
N LEU A 45 3.54 -7.39 9.03
CA LEU A 45 4.15 -6.43 9.96
C LEU A 45 5.54 -5.99 9.48
N GLU A 46 6.37 -6.93 9.02
CA GLU A 46 7.66 -6.63 8.43
C GLU A 46 7.53 -5.70 7.21
N LEU A 47 6.60 -6.03 6.29
CA LEU A 47 6.34 -5.22 5.11
C LEU A 47 5.88 -3.80 5.47
N LYS A 48 5.00 -3.66 6.48
CA LYS A 48 4.54 -2.37 6.98
C LYS A 48 5.72 -1.54 7.50
N ASN A 49 6.60 -2.13 8.30
CA ASN A 49 7.74 -1.42 8.89
C ASN A 49 8.72 -0.94 7.82
N LYS A 50 9.10 -1.80 6.87
CA LYS A 50 9.98 -1.42 5.75
C LYS A 50 9.40 -0.29 4.90
N ARG A 51 8.09 -0.33 4.63
CA ARG A 51 7.39 0.76 3.93
C ARG A 51 7.41 2.08 4.70
N HIS A 52 7.28 2.02 6.02
CA HIS A 52 7.37 3.21 6.87
C HIS A 52 8.79 3.79 6.91
N GLU A 53 9.82 2.94 6.98
CA GLU A 53 11.22 3.35 6.91
C GLU A 53 11.52 4.05 5.59
N LEU A 54 11.09 3.48 4.45
CA LEU A 54 11.24 4.12 3.14
C LEU A 54 10.53 5.49 3.07
N ALA A 55 9.31 5.60 3.60
CA ALA A 55 8.60 6.87 3.63
C ALA A 55 9.36 7.92 4.45
N SER A 56 9.97 7.51 5.56
CA SER A 56 10.78 8.39 6.41
C SER A 56 12.05 8.87 5.69
N VAL A 57 12.72 7.99 4.94
CA VAL A 57 13.90 8.35 4.11
C VAL A 57 13.55 9.35 3.02
N LEU A 58 12.35 9.22 2.44
CA LEU A 58 11.86 10.12 1.39
C LEU A 58 11.19 11.39 1.95
N GLU A 59 11.12 11.55 3.27
CA GLU A 59 10.41 12.63 3.96
C GLU A 59 8.93 12.75 3.55
N GLU A 60 8.33 11.61 3.19
CA GLU A 60 6.93 11.52 2.80
C GLU A 60 6.06 11.19 4.03
N PRO A 61 4.83 11.74 4.15
CA PRO A 61 3.98 11.49 5.31
C PRO A 61 3.64 10.02 5.52
N SER A 62 3.57 9.25 4.43
CA SER A 62 3.42 7.81 4.47
C SER A 62 3.87 7.18 3.16
N PHE A 63 4.09 5.86 3.18
CA PHE A 63 4.38 5.10 1.96
C PHE A 63 3.29 5.28 0.89
N ALA A 64 2.03 5.49 1.30
CA ALA A 64 0.93 5.69 0.38
C ALA A 64 1.05 7.02 -0.39
N HIS A 65 1.62 8.07 0.20
CA HIS A 65 1.89 9.32 -0.52
C HIS A 65 2.90 9.09 -1.64
N ASN A 66 4.01 8.40 -1.33
CA ASN A 66 5.00 8.04 -2.35
C ASN A 66 4.42 7.13 -3.44
N ALA A 67 3.65 6.12 -3.07
CA ALA A 67 3.04 5.18 -4.01
C ALA A 67 2.03 5.84 -4.96
N MET A 68 1.31 6.87 -4.50
CA MET A 68 0.28 7.56 -5.28
C MET A 68 0.81 8.74 -6.10
N ALA A 69 1.99 9.28 -5.78
CA ALA A 69 2.53 10.50 -6.38
C ALA A 69 2.56 10.52 -7.92
N ASN A 70 2.79 9.36 -8.55
CA ASN A 70 2.86 9.21 -10.02
C ASN A 70 1.61 8.57 -10.63
N THR A 71 0.52 8.49 -9.87
CA THR A 71 -0.75 7.91 -10.31
C THR A 71 -1.77 9.01 -10.52
N LEU A 72 -2.87 8.70 -11.22
CA LEU A 72 -4.00 9.62 -11.36
C LEU A 72 -4.61 10.00 -10.00
N ALA A 73 -4.49 9.14 -8.99
CA ALA A 73 -4.99 9.43 -7.66
C ALA A 73 -4.21 10.54 -6.96
N ALA A 74 -2.93 10.73 -7.29
CA ALA A 74 -1.98 11.71 -6.75
C ALA A 74 -1.69 11.64 -5.23
N SER A 75 -2.68 11.34 -4.38
CA SER A 75 -2.54 11.24 -2.93
C SER A 75 -3.50 10.20 -2.32
N PRO A 76 -3.19 9.64 -1.15
CA PRO A 76 -4.08 8.69 -0.47
C PRO A 76 -5.43 9.30 -0.04
N GLU A 77 -5.52 10.62 0.17
CA GLU A 77 -6.76 11.32 0.50
C GLU A 77 -7.76 11.26 -0.66
N ASN A 78 -7.27 11.37 -1.89
CA ASN A 78 -8.12 11.25 -3.08
C ASN A 78 -8.65 9.82 -3.23
N VAL A 79 -7.81 8.81 -2.95
CA VAL A 79 -8.25 7.41 -2.90
C VAL A 79 -9.33 7.22 -1.82
N TRP A 80 -9.10 7.76 -0.63
CA TRP A 80 -10.07 7.70 0.47
C TRP A 80 -11.41 8.32 0.09
N ARG A 81 -11.41 9.54 -0.47
CA ARG A 81 -12.63 10.24 -0.91
C ARG A 81 -13.37 9.45 -1.99
N PHE A 82 -12.65 8.91 -2.96
CA PHE A 82 -13.22 8.08 -4.02
C PHE A 82 -13.91 6.84 -3.44
N LEU A 83 -13.21 6.07 -2.60
CA LEU A 83 -13.74 4.84 -2.00
C LEU A 83 -14.93 5.14 -1.08
N ALA A 84 -14.86 6.21 -0.29
CA ALA A 84 -15.96 6.61 0.59
C ALA A 84 -17.23 6.99 -0.21
N HIS A 85 -17.06 7.75 -1.30
CA HIS A 85 -18.17 8.12 -2.17
C HIS A 85 -18.77 6.90 -2.88
N LEU A 86 -17.91 6.04 -3.44
CA LEU A 86 -18.34 4.82 -4.11
C LEU A 86 -19.11 3.91 -3.15
N ALA A 87 -18.58 3.69 -1.94
CA ALA A 87 -19.23 2.90 -0.90
C ALA A 87 -20.63 3.44 -0.55
N ALA A 88 -20.78 4.77 -0.43
CA ALA A 88 -22.07 5.39 -0.17
C ALA A 88 -23.09 5.17 -1.30
N GLN A 89 -22.64 5.16 -2.56
CA GLN A 89 -23.51 4.95 -3.72
C GLN A 89 -23.93 3.49 -3.89
N ILE A 90 -23.01 2.54 -3.70
CA ILE A 90 -23.28 1.11 -3.95
C ILE A 90 -23.97 0.42 -2.78
N ARG A 91 -23.85 0.93 -1.55
CA ARG A 91 -24.38 0.30 -0.35
C ARG A 91 -25.87 -0.05 -0.41
N PRO A 92 -26.78 0.83 -0.89
CA PRO A 92 -28.19 0.47 -0.99
C PRO A 92 -28.46 -0.70 -1.94
N GLN A 93 -27.68 -0.80 -3.02
CA GLN A 93 -27.80 -1.92 -3.96
C GLN A 93 -27.27 -3.22 -3.34
N ILE A 94 -26.11 -3.17 -2.69
CA ILE A 94 -25.55 -4.33 -1.97
C ILE A 94 -26.54 -4.83 -0.91
N GLU A 95 -27.17 -3.95 -0.15
CA GLU A 95 -28.14 -4.34 0.87
C GLU A 95 -29.36 -5.07 0.26
N ARG A 96 -29.83 -4.65 -0.92
CA ARG A 96 -30.89 -5.36 -1.66
C ARG A 96 -30.43 -6.73 -2.15
N GLU A 97 -29.24 -6.81 -2.74
CA GLU A 97 -28.68 -8.07 -3.25
C GLU A 97 -28.44 -9.07 -2.11
N MET A 98 -27.90 -8.61 -0.98
CA MET A 98 -27.71 -9.44 0.22
C MET A 98 -29.03 -9.90 0.84
N ALA A 99 -30.11 -9.11 0.74
CA ALA A 99 -31.43 -9.53 1.20
C ALA A 99 -32.01 -10.64 0.32
N LEU A 100 -31.77 -10.61 -1.00
CA LEU A 100 -32.19 -11.68 -1.91
C LEU A 100 -31.43 -12.98 -1.65
N LEU A 101 -30.13 -12.92 -1.34
CA LEU A 101 -29.31 -14.10 -1.03
C LEU A 101 -29.65 -14.79 0.30
N ARG A 102 -30.40 -14.11 1.18
CA ARG A 102 -30.80 -14.63 2.50
C ARG A 102 -32.17 -15.32 2.49
N GLN A 103 -32.90 -15.26 1.38
CA GLN A 103 -34.17 -15.96 1.16
C GLN A 103 -33.92 -17.34 0.57
#